data_AF-A0A348VX60-F1
#
_entry.id   AF-A0A348VX60-F1
#
_cell.length_a   1.000
_cell.length_b   1.000
_cell.length_c   1.000
_cell.angle_alpha   90.00
_cell.angle_beta   90.00
_cell.angle_gamma   90.00
#
_symmetry.space_group_name_H-M   'P 1'
#
loop_
_entity.id
_entity.type
_entity.pdbx_description
1 polymer ?
#
loop_
_entity_poly.entity_id
_entity_poly.type
_entity_poly.pdbx_seq_one_letter_code
_entity_poly.pdbx_strand_id
1 'polypeptide(L)'
;MNYGIRVREVRVVGADAEQLGVMEVRDAIKKAEELGLDLVEVAPTAKPPVCRIMDFGKYKYELSKKAQESKKRQTTIVVKEVKLRPRTDEHDVDFKLNNIKRFLEEGNKVKVSIMFRGREMAYTSQGRALLDRIVVALDGIAVVEQQPRLEGRNMMLFLTQKSK
;
A
#
# COMPACT_ATOMS: atom_id res chain seq x y z
N MET A 1 8.48 -12.41 26.52
CA MET A 1 8.73 -13.83 26.85
C MET A 1 8.91 -13.96 28.34
N ASN A 2 8.39 -15.05 28.90
CA ASN A 2 8.36 -15.55 30.29
C ASN A 2 8.49 -14.49 31.42
N TYR A 3 9.59 -13.75 31.51
CA TYR A 3 9.84 -12.74 32.55
C TYR A 3 9.25 -11.33 32.27
N GLY A 4 8.60 -11.12 31.13
CA GLY A 4 7.95 -9.84 30.79
C GLY A 4 6.51 -9.68 31.30
N ILE A 5 5.87 -10.77 31.72
CA ILE A 5 4.45 -10.80 32.09
C ILE A 5 4.34 -10.44 33.57
N ARG A 6 3.81 -9.24 33.88
CA ARG A 6 3.72 -8.72 35.26
C ARG A 6 2.37 -8.97 35.94
N VAL A 7 1.45 -9.69 35.28
CA VAL A 7 0.12 -9.99 35.82
C VAL A 7 0.14 -11.27 36.66
N ARG A 8 -0.85 -11.42 37.55
CA ARG A 8 -0.97 -12.60 38.41
C ARG A 8 -1.54 -13.81 37.67
N GLU A 9 -2.56 -13.57 36.86
CA GLU A 9 -3.30 -14.60 36.13
C GLU A 9 -3.31 -14.32 34.64
N VAL A 10 -3.24 -15.38 33.85
CA VAL A 10 -3.28 -15.35 32.38
C VAL A 10 -4.21 -16.44 31.86
N ARG A 11 -4.87 -16.17 30.73
CA ARG A 11 -5.55 -17.21 29.96
C ARG A 11 -4.54 -17.90 29.08
N VAL A 12 -4.37 -19.21 29.24
CA VAL A 12 -3.34 -19.99 28.56
C VAL A 12 -3.95 -20.85 27.46
N VAL A 13 -3.31 -20.80 26.30
CA VAL A 13 -3.53 -21.71 25.17
C VAL A 13 -2.31 -22.62 25.06
N GLY A 14 -2.50 -23.94 25.03
CA GLY A 14 -1.42 -24.92 24.87
C GLY A 14 -0.83 -24.93 23.46
N ALA A 15 0.20 -25.75 23.26
CA ALA A 15 0.93 -25.84 21.99
C ALA A 15 0.04 -26.33 20.83
N ASP A 16 -0.87 -27.26 21.11
CA ASP A 16 -1.82 -27.83 20.14
C ASP A 16 -3.14 -27.05 20.04
N ALA A 17 -3.11 -25.76 20.37
CA ALA A 17 -4.27 -24.87 20.40
C ALA A 17 -5.37 -25.25 21.43
N GLU A 18 -5.07 -26.14 22.36
CA GLU A 18 -5.94 -26.47 23.49
C GLU A 18 -6.14 -25.28 24.43
N GLN A 19 -7.36 -25.11 24.96
CA GLN A 19 -7.66 -24.07 25.95
C GLN A 19 -7.37 -24.62 27.34
N LEU A 20 -6.26 -24.19 27.94
CA LEU A 20 -5.88 -24.59 29.29
C LEU A 20 -6.56 -23.75 30.38
N GLY A 21 -7.34 -22.73 29.98
CA GLY A 21 -8.12 -21.88 30.89
C GLY A 21 -7.30 -20.75 31.51
N VAL A 22 -7.81 -20.19 32.62
CA VAL A 22 -7.12 -19.14 33.38
C VAL A 22 -6.31 -19.78 34.49
N MET A 23 -5.03 -19.44 34.59
CA MET A 23 -4.14 -19.94 35.65
C MET A 23 -3.10 -18.89 36.05
N GLU A 24 -2.39 -19.14 37.14
CA GLU A 24 -1.30 -18.28 37.56
C GLU A 24 -0.15 -18.30 36.54
N VAL A 25 0.48 -17.15 36.31
CA VAL A 25 1.60 -17.02 35.36
C VAL A 25 2.73 -17.98 35.67
N ARG A 26 3.00 -18.24 36.96
CA ARG A 26 4.06 -19.17 37.38
C ARG A 26 3.79 -20.60 36.90
N ASP A 27 2.55 -21.06 36.99
CA ASP A 27 2.17 -22.40 36.56
C ASP A 27 2.17 -22.49 35.02
N ALA A 28 1.76 -21.42 34.35
CA ALA A 28 1.85 -21.30 32.90
C ALA A 28 3.31 -21.36 32.39
N ILE A 29 4.25 -20.71 33.08
CA ILE A 29 5.68 -20.75 32.76
C ILE A 29 6.23 -22.16 32.96
N LYS A 30 5.94 -22.81 34.09
CA LYS A 30 6.38 -24.19 34.36
C LYS A 30 5.90 -25.16 33.28
N LYS A 31 4.63 -25.09 32.89
CA LYS A 31 4.08 -25.91 31.80
C LYS A 31 4.78 -25.69 30.47
N ALA A 32 5.16 -24.45 30.16
CA ALA A 32 5.93 -24.16 28.96
C ALA A 32 7.34 -24.78 29.04
N GLU A 33 8.01 -24.65 30.19
CA GLU A 33 9.34 -25.22 30.44
C GLU A 33 9.34 -26.76 30.40
N GLU A 34 8.32 -27.42 30.96
CA GLU A 34 8.12 -28.87 30.90
C GLU A 34 8.03 -29.40 29.45
N LEU A 35 7.46 -28.59 28.56
CA LEU A 35 7.33 -28.89 27.14
C LEU A 35 8.54 -28.42 26.32
N GLY A 36 9.53 -27.77 26.94
CA GLY A 36 10.68 -27.17 26.25
C GLY A 36 10.29 -26.01 25.31
N LEU A 37 9.18 -25.34 25.59
CA LEU A 37 8.61 -24.24 24.81
C LEU A 37 8.60 -22.93 25.62
N ASP A 38 8.17 -21.83 24.99
CA ASP A 38 8.04 -20.53 25.63
C ASP A 38 6.58 -20.17 25.93
N LEU A 39 6.34 -19.46 27.03
CA LEU A 39 5.07 -18.78 27.27
C LEU A 39 5.11 -17.40 26.59
N VAL A 40 4.38 -17.27 25.49
CA VAL A 40 4.34 -16.06 24.67
C VAL A 40 3.01 -15.35 24.86
N GLU A 41 3.06 -14.09 25.28
CA GLU A 41 1.89 -13.22 25.36
C GLU A 41 1.44 -12.80 23.95
N VAL A 42 0.23 -13.21 23.55
CA VAL A 42 -0.33 -12.95 22.21
C VAL A 42 -1.41 -11.87 22.21
N ALA A 43 -2.10 -11.68 23.33
CA ALA A 43 -3.09 -10.60 23.48
C ALA A 43 -2.94 -9.93 24.86
N PRO A 44 -2.05 -8.92 24.99
CA PRO A 44 -1.82 -8.22 26.25
C PRO A 44 -3.00 -7.36 26.70
N THR A 45 -3.87 -6.96 25.78
CA THR A 45 -5.01 -6.08 26.05
C THR A 45 -6.24 -6.81 26.60
N ALA A 46 -6.24 -8.15 26.59
CA ALA A 46 -7.32 -8.95 27.12
C ALA A 46 -7.32 -8.98 28.66
N LYS A 47 -8.48 -9.25 29.27
CA LYS A 47 -8.64 -9.41 30.73
C LYS A 47 -9.25 -10.78 31.04
N PRO A 48 -8.48 -11.75 31.56
CA PRO A 48 -7.02 -11.73 31.75
C PRO A 48 -6.25 -11.77 30.41
N PRO A 49 -4.97 -11.34 30.37
CA PRO A 49 -4.15 -11.41 29.15
C PRO A 49 -4.06 -12.83 28.59
N VAL A 50 -4.00 -12.96 27.27
CA VAL A 50 -3.91 -14.28 26.62
C VAL A 50 -2.46 -14.60 26.30
N CYS A 51 -1.99 -15.71 26.85
CA CYS A 51 -0.69 -16.30 26.57
C CYS A 51 -0.86 -17.62 25.84
N ARG A 52 0.08 -17.95 24.95
CA ARG A 52 0.13 -19.23 24.26
C ARG A 52 1.50 -19.86 24.45
N ILE A 53 1.52 -21.15 24.74
CA ILE A 53 2.74 -21.96 24.83
C ILE A 53 3.16 -22.29 23.39
N MET A 54 4.31 -21.80 22.95
CA MET A 54 4.83 -22.04 21.60
C MET A 54 6.33 -21.77 21.51
N ASP A 55 6.98 -22.25 20.45
CA ASP A 55 8.35 -21.85 20.11
C ASP A 55 8.33 -20.41 19.58
N PHE A 56 8.89 -19.47 20.36
CA PHE A 56 8.91 -18.07 19.97
C PHE A 56 9.80 -17.79 18.76
N GLY A 57 10.91 -18.53 18.62
CA GLY A 57 11.84 -18.39 17.50
C GLY A 57 11.15 -18.71 16.18
N LYS A 58 10.46 -19.85 16.14
CA LYS A 58 9.65 -20.27 14.99
C LYS A 58 8.51 -19.29 14.71
N TYR A 59 7.78 -18.87 15.74
CA TYR A 59 6.69 -17.90 15.60
C TYR A 59 7.15 -16.56 15.03
N LYS A 60 8.28 -16.02 15.52
CA LYS A 60 8.86 -14.78 15.00
C LYS A 60 9.31 -14.91 13.55
N TYR A 61 9.87 -16.07 13.18
CA TYR A 61 10.22 -16.37 11.79
C TYR A 61 8.98 -16.41 10.87
N GLU A 62 7.92 -17.11 11.29
CA GLU A 62 6.67 -17.20 10.52
C GLU A 62 5.98 -15.84 10.39
N LEU A 63 5.92 -15.04 11.46
CA LEU A 63 5.41 -13.67 11.41
C LEU A 63 6.22 -12.80 10.44
N SER A 64 7.55 -12.88 10.49
CA SER A 64 8.43 -12.14 9.59
C SER A 64 8.22 -12.56 8.13
N LYS A 65 8.14 -13.87 7.86
CA LYS A 65 7.87 -14.42 6.53
C LYS A 65 6.51 -13.97 5.99
N LYS A 66 5.45 -14.07 6.80
CA LYS A 66 4.11 -13.60 6.45
C LYS A 66 4.07 -12.10 6.19
N ALA A 67 4.77 -11.30 7.00
CA ALA A 67 4.89 -9.86 6.79
C ALA A 67 5.65 -9.52 5.50
N GLN A 68 6.73 -10.25 5.19
CA GLN A 68 7.47 -10.10 3.93
C GLN A 68 6.62 -10.51 2.72
N GLU A 69 5.90 -11.63 2.78
CA GLU A 69 4.99 -12.05 1.72
C GLU A 69 3.86 -11.04 1.51
N SER A 70 3.29 -10.49 2.58
CA SER A 70 2.26 -9.46 2.50
C SER A 70 2.80 -8.17 1.87
N LYS A 71 4.02 -7.73 2.24
CA LYS A 71 4.69 -6.59 1.61
C LYS A 71 5.00 -6.82 0.14
N LYS A 72 5.43 -8.03 -0.24
CA LYS A 72 5.69 -8.39 -1.65
C LYS A 72 4.40 -8.42 -2.47
N ARG A 73 3.28 -8.82 -1.88
CA ARG A 73 1.96 -8.86 -2.52
C ARG A 73 1.26 -7.50 -2.56
N GLN A 74 1.75 -6.50 -1.82
CA GLN A 74 1.21 -5.16 -1.88
C GLN A 74 1.55 -4.53 -3.24
N THR A 75 0.54 -4.38 -4.10
CA THR A 75 0.69 -3.66 -5.37
C THR A 75 1.08 -2.22 -5.08
N THR A 76 2.32 -1.86 -5.38
CA THR A 76 2.79 -0.48 -5.23
C THR A 76 2.23 0.34 -6.39
N ILE A 77 1.14 1.06 -6.14
CA ILE A 77 0.60 2.00 -7.12
C ILE A 77 1.51 3.23 -7.12
N VAL A 78 2.33 3.38 -8.18
CA VAL A 78 3.22 4.53 -8.35
C VAL A 78 2.54 5.58 -9.22
N VAL A 79 2.78 6.85 -8.94
CA VAL A 79 2.38 7.96 -9.83
C VAL A 79 3.50 8.18 -10.86
N LYS A 80 3.23 7.89 -12.13
CA LYS A 80 4.13 8.18 -13.24
C LYS A 80 3.80 9.56 -13.82
N GLU A 81 4.80 10.44 -13.91
CA GLU A 81 4.61 11.78 -14.47
C GLU A 81 4.98 11.81 -15.95
N VAL A 82 4.08 12.34 -16.79
CA VAL A 82 4.29 12.56 -18.21
C VAL A 82 4.20 14.06 -18.50
N LYS A 83 5.32 14.65 -18.90
CA LYS A 83 5.44 16.09 -19.18
C LYS A 83 5.26 16.38 -20.66
N LEU A 84 4.41 17.35 -20.95
CA LEU A 84 4.11 17.89 -22.28
C LEU A 84 4.38 19.40 -22.33
N ARG A 85 4.47 19.95 -23.53
CA ARG A 85 4.62 21.38 -23.76
C ARG A 85 3.43 21.90 -24.57
N PRO A 86 3.12 23.21 -24.48
CA PRO A 86 1.98 23.78 -25.21
C PRO A 86 2.11 23.67 -26.74
N ARG A 87 3.35 23.55 -27.25
CA ARG A 87 3.69 23.43 -28.67
C ARG A 87 4.26 22.05 -29.02
N THR A 88 3.85 21.01 -28.29
CA THR A 88 4.27 19.64 -28.61
C THR A 88 3.72 19.24 -29.98
N ASP A 89 4.58 18.67 -30.82
CA ASP A 89 4.22 18.14 -32.14
C ASP A 89 3.32 16.90 -32.00
N GLU A 90 2.44 16.67 -32.97
CA GLU A 90 1.49 15.55 -32.96
C GLU A 90 2.19 14.19 -32.80
N HIS A 91 3.35 13.99 -33.43
CA HIS A 91 4.11 12.76 -33.29
C HIS A 91 4.62 12.52 -31.85
N ASP A 92 5.05 13.57 -31.14
CA ASP A 92 5.46 13.45 -29.74
C ASP A 92 4.25 13.23 -28.82
N VAL A 93 3.09 13.82 -29.13
CA VAL A 93 1.84 13.53 -28.39
C VAL A 93 1.49 12.05 -28.48
N ASP A 94 1.55 11.45 -29.67
CA ASP A 94 1.24 10.03 -29.87
C ASP A 94 2.21 9.11 -29.13
N PHE A 95 3.50 9.44 -29.15
CA PHE A 95 4.50 8.71 -28.36
C PHE A 95 4.19 8.77 -26.86
N LYS A 96 3.80 9.94 -26.36
CA LYS A 96 3.43 10.13 -24.94
C LYS A 96 2.14 9.39 -24.60
N LEU A 97 1.15 9.37 -25.49
CA LEU A 97 -0.08 8.59 -25.34
C LEU A 97 0.21 7.10 -25.17
N ASN A 98 1.09 6.53 -25.98
CA ASN A 98 1.47 5.12 -25.85
C ASN A 98 2.16 4.82 -24.50
N ASN A 99 3.00 5.72 -24.01
CA ASN A 99 3.59 5.59 -22.67
C ASN A 99 2.53 5.68 -21.57
N ILE A 100 1.57 6.60 -21.69
CA ILE A 100 0.45 6.73 -20.74
C ILE A 100 -0.35 5.42 -20.70
N LYS A 101 -0.71 4.86 -21.87
CA LYS A 101 -1.40 3.56 -21.95
C LYS A 101 -0.62 2.46 -21.22
N ARG A 102 0.68 2.34 -21.50
CA ARG A 102 1.54 1.34 -20.85
C ARG A 102 1.56 1.49 -19.33
N PHE A 103 1.69 2.72 -18.82
CA PHE A 103 1.69 2.97 -17.37
C PHE A 103 0.36 2.62 -16.71
N LEU A 104 -0.76 2.93 -17.38
CA LEU A 104 -2.08 2.58 -16.90
C LEU A 104 -2.30 1.05 -16.92
N GLU A 105 -1.85 0.35 -17.96
CA GLU A 105 -1.88 -1.12 -18.04
C GLU A 105 -1.03 -1.81 -16.96
N GLU A 106 0.10 -1.21 -16.58
CA GLU A 106 0.94 -1.62 -15.45
C GLU A 106 0.27 -1.33 -14.07
N GLY A 107 -0.93 -0.74 -14.03
CA GLY A 107 -1.68 -0.43 -12.81
C GLY A 107 -1.20 0.84 -12.09
N ASN A 108 -0.38 1.66 -12.75
CA ASN A 108 0.11 2.92 -12.20
C ASN A 108 -0.91 4.05 -12.40
N LYS A 109 -0.86 5.05 -11.51
CA LYS A 109 -1.53 6.33 -11.77
C LYS A 109 -0.65 7.17 -12.68
N VAL A 110 -1.26 7.95 -13.56
CA VAL A 110 -0.53 8.82 -14.47
C VAL A 110 -0.89 10.27 -14.22
N LYS A 111 0.13 11.10 -13.98
CA LYS A 111 0.02 12.55 -13.90
C LYS A 111 0.53 13.15 -15.21
N VAL A 112 -0.36 13.67 -16.02
CA VAL A 112 0.01 14.41 -17.24
C VAL A 112 0.12 15.88 -16.88
N SER A 113 1.28 16.51 -17.16
CA SER A 113 1.53 17.91 -16.82
C SER A 113 2.02 18.72 -18.03
N ILE A 114 1.42 19.89 -18.25
CA ILE A 114 1.84 20.88 -19.24
C ILE A 114 2.38 22.10 -18.50
N MET A 115 3.63 22.45 -18.75
CA MET A 115 4.27 23.64 -18.17
C MET A 115 4.24 24.81 -19.16
N PHE A 116 3.73 25.95 -18.70
CA PHE A 116 3.72 27.21 -19.44
C PHE A 116 4.82 28.15 -18.94
N ARG A 117 5.62 28.73 -19.83
CA ARG A 117 6.67 29.69 -19.49
C ARG A 117 6.31 31.11 -19.92
N GLY A 118 6.30 32.05 -18.97
CA GLY A 118 6.19 33.50 -19.23
C GLY A 118 4.97 33.86 -20.07
N ARG A 119 5.20 34.31 -21.31
CA ARG A 119 4.15 34.68 -22.29
C ARG A 119 3.29 33.50 -22.74
N GLU A 120 3.70 32.26 -22.47
CA GLU A 120 2.95 31.06 -22.86
C GLU A 120 1.67 30.86 -22.02
N MET A 121 1.46 31.62 -20.95
CA MET A 121 0.21 31.60 -20.17
C MET A 121 -1.02 31.97 -21.02
N ALA A 122 -0.83 32.70 -22.12
CA ALA A 122 -1.88 32.99 -23.10
C ALA A 122 -2.36 31.74 -23.85
N TYR A 123 -1.58 30.66 -23.89
CA TYR A 123 -1.91 29.39 -24.56
C TYR A 123 -2.50 28.34 -23.61
N THR A 124 -2.96 28.75 -22.43
CA THR A 124 -3.60 27.83 -21.47
C THR A 124 -4.82 27.12 -22.05
N SER A 125 -5.58 27.78 -22.93
CA SER A 125 -6.69 27.17 -23.68
C SER A 125 -6.23 26.04 -24.61
N GLN A 126 -5.11 26.20 -25.32
CA GLN A 126 -4.55 25.16 -26.18
C GLN A 126 -4.03 23.98 -25.37
N GLY A 127 -3.38 24.24 -24.23
CA GLY A 127 -2.96 23.18 -23.32
C GLY A 127 -4.14 22.40 -22.74
N ARG A 128 -5.25 23.09 -22.42
CA ARG A 128 -6.49 22.43 -21.99
C ARG A 128 -7.04 21.53 -23.09
N ALA A 129 -7.15 22.03 -24.31
CA ALA A 129 -7.62 21.26 -25.46
C ALA A 129 -6.73 20.03 -25.73
N LEU A 130 -5.41 20.13 -25.55
CA LEU A 130 -4.51 18.99 -25.67
C LEU A 130 -4.78 17.92 -24.61
N LEU A 131 -5.00 18.31 -23.35
CA LEU A 131 -5.35 17.36 -22.29
C LEU A 131 -6.73 16.73 -22.53
N ASP A 132 -7.71 17.49 -23.00
CA ASP A 132 -9.02 16.96 -23.36
C ASP A 132 -8.91 15.95 -24.53
N ARG A 133 -8.07 16.23 -25.54
CA ARG A 133 -7.76 15.27 -26.62
C ARG A 133 -7.14 13.97 -26.07
N ILE A 134 -6.25 14.07 -25.08
CA ILE A 134 -5.65 12.91 -24.43
C ILE A 134 -6.70 12.08 -23.68
N VAL A 135 -7.63 12.73 -22.98
CA VAL A 135 -8.72 12.03 -22.29
C VAL A 135 -9.58 11.27 -23.29
N VAL A 136 -9.96 11.88 -24.41
CA VAL A 136 -10.75 11.24 -25.46
C VAL A 136 -9.98 10.08 -26.12
N ALA A 137 -8.69 10.25 -26.40
CA ALA A 137 -7.85 9.20 -27.00
C ALA A 137 -7.62 7.99 -26.08
N LEU A 138 -7.83 8.16 -24.77
CA LEU A 138 -7.71 7.13 -23.75
C LEU A 138 -9.09 6.67 -23.22
N ASP A 139 -10.17 7.12 -23.88
CA ASP A 139 -11.51 6.67 -23.54
C ASP A 139 -11.60 5.15 -23.71
N GLY A 140 -12.09 4.48 -22.67
CA GLY A 140 -12.10 3.02 -22.57
C GLY A 140 -10.92 2.38 -21.84
N ILE A 141 -9.75 3.05 -21.72
CA ILE A 141 -8.58 2.53 -20.97
C ILE A 141 -8.39 3.27 -19.64
N ALA A 142 -8.63 4.58 -19.63
CA ALA A 142 -8.39 5.45 -18.50
C ALA A 142 -9.69 5.99 -17.88
N VAL A 143 -9.64 6.30 -16.59
CA VAL A 143 -10.63 7.12 -15.89
C VAL A 143 -9.94 8.39 -15.41
N VAL A 144 -10.61 9.54 -15.57
CA VAL A 144 -10.13 10.82 -15.06
C VAL A 144 -10.35 10.87 -13.55
N GLU A 145 -9.27 10.76 -12.78
CA GLU A 145 -9.30 10.93 -11.33
C GLU A 145 -9.41 12.42 -10.96
N GLN A 146 -8.70 13.28 -11.70
CA GLN A 146 -8.77 14.72 -11.51
C GLN A 146 -8.77 15.44 -12.86
N GLN A 147 -9.82 16.23 -13.10
CA GLN A 147 -9.98 17.05 -14.30
C GLN A 147 -8.79 18.00 -14.51
N PRO A 148 -8.45 18.36 -15.76
CA PRO A 148 -7.34 19.26 -16.03
C PRO A 148 -7.46 20.59 -15.30
N ARG A 149 -6.53 20.89 -14.38
CA ARG A 149 -6.53 22.11 -13.59
C ARG A 149 -5.21 22.85 -13.73
N LEU A 150 -5.28 24.17 -13.85
CA LEU A 150 -4.12 25.05 -13.82
C LEU A 150 -3.73 25.34 -12.35
N GLU A 151 -2.52 24.95 -11.97
CA GLU A 151 -1.89 25.30 -10.70
C GLU A 151 -0.60 26.08 -10.98
N GLY A 152 -0.65 27.39 -10.74
CA GLY A 152 0.44 28.31 -11.05
C GLY A 152 0.77 28.31 -12.54
N ARG A 153 1.93 27.75 -12.90
CA ARG A 153 2.42 27.65 -14.30
C ARG A 153 2.24 26.27 -14.92
N ASN A 154 1.63 25.33 -14.20
CA ASN A 154 1.45 23.96 -14.66
C ASN A 154 -0.03 23.63 -14.77
N MET A 155 -0.47 23.08 -15.90
CA MET A 155 -1.78 22.44 -16.01
C MET A 155 -1.62 20.94 -15.87
N MET A 156 -2.38 20.33 -14.97
CA MET A 156 -2.21 18.94 -14.58
C MET A 156 -3.51 18.16 -14.71
N LEU A 157 -3.40 16.92 -15.17
CA LEU A 157 -4.47 15.94 -15.33
C LEU A 157 -4.01 14.64 -14.65
N PHE A 158 -4.87 14.03 -13.84
CA PHE A 158 -4.60 12.73 -13.24
C PHE A 158 -5.51 11.67 -13.83
N LEU A 159 -4.90 10.57 -14.26
CA LEU A 159 -5.55 9.43 -14.88
C LEU A 159 -5.24 8.16 -14.08
N THR A 160 -6.25 7.31 -13.96
CA THR A 160 -6.14 5.97 -13.40
C THR A 160 -6.60 4.95 -14.43
N GLN A 161 -6.16 3.71 -14.27
CA GLN A 161 -6.65 2.63 -15.12
C GLN A 161 -8.14 2.44 -14.86
N LYS A 162 -8.93 2.31 -15.93
CA LYS A 162 -10.31 1.87 -15.82
C LYS A 162 -10.30 0.42 -15.37
N SER A 163 -10.83 0.14 -14.17
CA SER A 163 -11.01 -1.24 -13.72
C SER A 163 -11.84 -2.00 -14.77
N LYS A 164 -11.35 -3.16 -15.19
CA LYS A 164 -12.13 -4.11 -15.99
C LYS A 164 -13.32 -4.64 -15.19
#